data_AF-A0A821PGA5-F1
#
_entry.id   AF-A0A821PGA5-F1
#
_cell.length_a   1.000
_cell.length_b   1.000
_cell.length_c   1.000
_cell.angle_alpha   90.00
_cell.angle_beta   90.00
_cell.angle_gamma   90.00
#
_symmetry.space_group_name_H-M   'P 1'
#
loop_
_entity.id
_entity.type
_entity.pdbx_description
1 polymer ?
#
loop_
_entity_poly.entity_id
_entity_poly.type
_entity_poly.pdbx_seq_one_letter_code
_entity_poly.pdbx_strand_id
1 'polypeptide(L)'
;MENKNGDDDLFDRLTTSGLNQYLSELMEGLTAKVFRTYNASKTLQDELDSLTDPNASIPEKILAYNRANRQVALLCNHKLSIPKTFEKSMETLKAKIDI
;
A
#
# COMPACT_ATOMS: atom_id res chain seq x y z
N MET A 1 6.12 17.57 21.98
CA MET A 1 4.71 18.01 22.09
C MET A 1 4.49 18.93 23.27
N GLU A 2 5.41 18.98 24.25
CA GLU A 2 5.35 19.99 25.31
C GLU A 2 5.24 21.41 24.74
N ASN A 3 4.38 22.21 25.37
CA ASN A 3 4.10 23.60 25.02
C ASN A 3 3.56 23.83 23.59
N LYS A 4 2.94 22.80 23.00
CA LYS A 4 2.18 22.89 21.74
C LYS A 4 0.69 22.66 22.00
N ASN A 5 -0.14 23.47 21.38
CA ASN A 5 -1.58 23.31 21.33
C ASN A 5 -1.98 22.30 20.23
N GLY A 6 -3.26 21.92 20.19
CA GLY A 6 -3.77 20.91 19.24
C GLY A 6 -3.60 21.28 17.76
N ASP A 7 -3.59 22.58 17.46
CA ASP A 7 -3.46 23.10 16.09
C ASP A 7 -2.01 23.48 15.72
N ASP A 8 -1.06 23.38 16.65
CA ASP A 8 0.33 23.73 16.40
C ASP A 8 1.02 22.64 15.56
N ASP A 9 1.84 23.06 14.59
CA ASP A 9 2.60 22.15 13.76
C ASP A 9 3.47 21.21 14.61
N LEU A 10 3.34 19.90 14.37
CA LEU A 10 4.13 18.89 15.08
C LEU A 10 5.64 19.10 14.86
N PHE A 11 6.03 19.45 13.63
CA PHE A 11 7.41 19.74 13.23
C PHE A 11 7.55 21.22 12.78
N ASP A 12 7.54 22.13 13.75
CA ASP A 12 7.53 23.59 13.58
C ASP A 12 8.77 24.17 12.87
N ARG A 13 9.88 23.42 12.86
CA ARG A 13 11.13 23.83 12.20
C ARG A 13 11.43 23.07 10.91
N LEU A 14 10.53 22.17 10.49
CA LEU A 14 10.73 21.32 9.32
C LEU A 14 9.78 21.76 8.20
N THR A 15 10.33 21.96 7.00
CA THR A 15 9.53 22.21 5.80
C THR A 15 9.78 21.12 4.77
N THR A 16 8.81 20.89 3.88
CA THR A 16 8.96 19.92 2.78
C THR A 16 10.11 20.27 1.84
N SER A 17 10.34 21.56 1.60
CA SER A 17 11.47 22.05 0.80
C SER A 17 12.81 21.72 1.46
N GLY A 18 12.97 22.02 2.75
CA GLY A 18 14.20 21.72 3.50
C GLY A 18 14.48 20.22 3.57
N LEU A 19 13.44 19.40 3.78
CA LEU A 19 13.58 17.94 3.77
C LEU A 19 14.03 17.42 2.39
N ASN A 20 13.42 17.89 1.30
CA ASN A 20 13.80 17.42 -0.04
C ASN A 20 15.20 17.90 -0.46
N GLN A 21 15.63 19.08 0.00
CA GLN A 21 17.00 19.54 -0.20
C GLN A 21 17.99 18.58 0.47
N TYR A 22 17.78 18.28 1.75
CA TYR A 22 18.61 17.32 2.47
C TYR A 22 18.62 15.94 1.79
N LEU A 23 17.47 15.43 1.35
CA LEU A 23 17.39 14.16 0.64
C LEU A 23 18.17 14.18 -0.70
N SER A 24 18.12 15.30 -1.43
CA SER A 24 18.84 15.44 -2.71
C SER A 24 20.36 15.47 -2.52
N GLU A 25 20.85 15.97 -1.38
CA GLU A 25 22.27 15.92 -1.01
C GLU A 25 22.75 14.49 -0.74
N LEU A 26 21.86 13.60 -0.27
CA LEU A 26 22.17 12.19 -0.06
C LEU A 26 22.18 11.37 -1.35
N MET A 27 21.29 11.70 -2.30
CA MET A 27 21.21 11.08 -3.61
C MET A 27 20.54 12.02 -4.60
N GLU A 28 21.16 12.23 -5.76
CA GLU A 28 20.61 13.08 -6.80
C GLU A 28 19.21 12.62 -7.22
N GLY A 29 18.24 13.55 -7.21
CA GLY A 29 16.85 13.27 -7.57
C GLY A 29 16.01 12.60 -6.47
N LEU A 30 16.59 12.30 -5.30
CA LEU A 30 15.85 11.74 -4.18
C LEU A 30 14.92 12.77 -3.53
N THR A 31 13.65 12.41 -3.39
CA THR A 31 12.63 13.25 -2.75
C THR A 31 11.74 12.38 -1.85
N ALA A 32 11.00 12.99 -0.93
CA ALA A 32 10.14 12.27 0.01
C ALA A 32 9.13 11.34 -0.69
N LYS A 33 8.61 11.72 -1.86
CA LYS A 33 7.66 10.87 -2.63
C LYS A 33 8.30 9.58 -3.16
N VAL A 34 9.61 9.57 -3.41
CA VAL A 34 10.32 8.39 -3.92
C VAL A 34 10.24 7.25 -2.93
N PHE A 35 10.27 7.53 -1.62
CA PHE A 35 10.11 6.52 -0.58
C PHE A 35 8.76 5.79 -0.65
N ARG A 36 7.65 6.49 -0.96
CA ARG A 36 6.35 5.81 -1.13
C ARG A 36 6.40 4.83 -2.31
N THR A 37 6.98 5.24 -3.43
CA THR A 37 7.13 4.38 -4.62
C THR A 37 8.06 3.21 -4.33
N TYR A 38 9.21 3.45 -3.70
CA TYR A 38 10.17 2.41 -3.34
C TYR A 38 9.53 1.37 -2.41
N ASN A 39 8.92 1.82 -1.30
CA ASN A 39 8.30 0.93 -0.33
C ASN A 39 7.16 0.12 -0.96
N ALA A 40 6.33 0.74 -1.82
CA ALA A 40 5.26 0.05 -2.53
C ALA A 40 5.80 -1.04 -3.47
N SER A 41 6.75 -0.68 -4.34
CA SER A 41 7.33 -1.63 -5.30
C SER A 41 8.10 -2.75 -4.63
N LYS A 42 8.87 -2.44 -3.57
CA LYS A 42 9.63 -3.42 -2.81
C LYS A 42 8.71 -4.40 -2.08
N THR A 43 7.66 -3.89 -1.43
CA THR A 43 6.64 -4.73 -0.77
C THR A 43 5.96 -5.65 -1.79
N LEU A 44 5.59 -5.14 -2.98
CA LEU A 44 4.98 -5.99 -4.01
C LEU A 44 5.91 -7.12 -4.43
N GLN A 45 7.19 -6.82 -4.65
CA GLN A 45 8.18 -7.81 -5.04
C GLN A 45 8.36 -8.88 -3.97
N ASP A 46 8.58 -8.47 -2.71
CA ASP A 46 8.80 -9.39 -1.60
C ASP A 46 7.58 -10.29 -1.35
N GLU A 47 6.36 -9.74 -1.46
CA GLU A 47 5.13 -10.51 -1.34
C GLU A 47 4.92 -11.47 -2.52
N LEU A 48 5.26 -11.08 -3.75
CA LEU A 48 5.18 -11.97 -4.91
C LEU A 48 6.17 -13.13 -4.79
N ASP A 49 7.40 -12.86 -4.37
CA ASP A 49 8.44 -13.87 -4.15
C ASP A 49 8.03 -14.84 -3.04
N SER A 50 7.33 -14.36 -2.00
CA SER A 50 6.87 -15.20 -0.89
C SER A 50 5.59 -15.99 -1.17
N LEU A 51 4.65 -15.44 -1.95
CA LEU A 51 3.30 -15.99 -2.10
C LEU A 51 3.07 -16.78 -3.39
N THR A 52 3.95 -16.64 -4.39
CA THR A 52 3.73 -17.21 -5.72
C THR A 52 4.43 -18.56 -5.86
N ASP A 53 3.66 -19.64 -5.95
CA ASP A 53 4.19 -20.95 -6.36
C ASP A 53 4.36 -21.00 -7.89
N PRO A 54 5.57 -21.30 -8.41
CA PRO A 54 5.82 -21.45 -9.84
C PRO A 54 4.95 -22.50 -10.53
N ASN A 55 4.54 -23.55 -9.81
CA ASN A 55 3.76 -24.67 -10.34
C ASN A 55 2.25 -24.48 -10.21
N ALA A 56 1.80 -23.41 -9.54
CA ALA A 56 0.39 -23.10 -9.37
C ALA A 56 -0.31 -22.80 -10.72
N SER A 57 -1.61 -23.08 -10.76
CA SER A 57 -2.47 -22.74 -11.88
C SER A 57 -2.57 -21.22 -12.07
N ILE A 58 -3.00 -20.79 -13.27
CA ILE A 58 -3.19 -19.36 -13.56
C ILE A 58 -4.14 -18.68 -12.56
N PRO A 59 -5.31 -19.26 -12.19
CA PRO A 59 -6.19 -18.66 -11.18
C PRO A 59 -5.53 -18.48 -9.81
N GLU A 60 -4.73 -19.45 -9.38
CA GLU A 60 -4.00 -19.38 -8.11
C GLU A 60 -2.90 -18.30 -8.12
N LYS A 61 -2.20 -18.14 -9.25
CA LYS A 61 -1.22 -17.06 -9.44
C LYS A 61 -1.88 -15.68 -9.42
N ILE A 62 -3.06 -15.53 -10.02
CA ILE A 62 -3.84 -14.29 -9.95
C ILE A 62 -4.26 -14.00 -8.50
N LEU A 63 -4.65 -15.02 -7.74
CA LEU A 63 -4.99 -14.87 -6.33
C LEU A 63 -3.77 -14.42 -5.51
N ALA A 64 -2.58 -15.02 -5.73
CA ALA A 64 -1.34 -14.60 -5.09
C ALA A 64 -0.99 -13.14 -5.41
N TYR A 65 -1.09 -12.74 -6.69
CA TYR A 65 -0.89 -11.35 -7.11
C TYR A 65 -1.85 -10.38 -6.41
N ASN A 66 -3.14 -10.70 -6.34
CA ASN A 66 -4.14 -9.86 -5.69
C ASN A 66 -3.88 -9.72 -4.18
N ARG A 67 -3.36 -10.77 -3.53
CA ARG A 67 -2.94 -10.72 -2.11
C ARG A 67 -1.73 -9.82 -1.92
N ALA A 68 -0.71 -9.96 -2.75
CA ALA A 68 0.48 -9.10 -2.71
C ALA A 68 0.11 -7.63 -2.93
N ASN A 69 -0.70 -7.34 -3.95
CA ASN A 69 -1.18 -5.98 -4.22
C ASN A 69 -2.04 -5.42 -3.07
N ARG A 70 -2.80 -6.26 -2.37
CA ARG A 70 -3.56 -5.83 -1.19
C ARG A 70 -2.63 -5.36 -0.06
N GLN A 71 -1.48 -6.00 0.16
CA GLN A 71 -0.52 -5.56 1.18
C GLN A 71 0.05 -4.18 0.84
N VAL A 72 0.36 -3.94 -0.44
CA VAL A 72 0.78 -2.61 -0.91
C VAL A 72 -0.31 -1.56 -0.66
N ALA A 73 -1.57 -1.89 -0.96
CA ALA A 73 -2.69 -0.98 -0.71
C ALA A 73 -2.84 -0.65 0.77
N LEU A 74 -2.65 -1.63 1.68
CA LEU A 74 -2.66 -1.41 3.12
C LEU A 74 -1.52 -0.48 3.56
N LEU A 75 -0.29 -0.75 3.11
CA LEU A 75 0.89 0.08 3.39
C LEU A 75 0.70 1.53 2.93
N CYS A 76 0.13 1.72 1.74
CA CYS A 76 -0.13 3.03 1.16
C CYS A 76 -1.43 3.68 1.67
N ASN A 77 -2.13 3.04 2.60
CA ASN A 77 -3.41 3.49 3.16
C ASN A 77 -4.49 3.76 2.08
N HIS A 78 -4.47 3.00 0.99
CA HIS A 78 -5.50 3.05 -0.05
C HIS A 78 -6.74 2.29 0.44
N LYS A 79 -7.84 3.01 0.66
CA LYS A 79 -9.10 2.47 1.19
C LYS A 79 -10.21 2.54 0.15
N LEU A 80 -11.11 1.57 0.21
CA LEU A 80 -12.36 1.56 -0.53
C LEU A 80 -13.52 1.42 0.46
N SER A 81 -14.57 2.20 0.24
CA SER A 81 -15.84 2.01 0.94
C SER A 81 -16.51 0.74 0.45
N ILE A 82 -17.14 0.00 1.35
CA ILE A 82 -17.86 -1.23 0.99
C ILE A 82 -19.02 -0.87 0.04
N PRO A 83 -19.10 -1.47 -1.16
CA PRO A 83 -20.22 -1.23 -2.06
C PRO A 83 -21.53 -1.69 -1.44
N LYS A 84 -22.63 -0.97 -1.69
CA LYS A 84 -23.97 -1.32 -1.16
C LYS A 84 -24.44 -2.72 -1.58
N THR A 85 -23.91 -3.27 -2.67
CA THR A 85 -24.27 -4.58 -3.23
C THR A 85 -23.34 -5.72 -2.79
N PHE A 86 -22.42 -5.46 -1.85
CA PHE A 86 -21.39 -6.42 -1.46
C PHE A 86 -21.97 -7.74 -0.94
N GLU A 87 -22.90 -7.69 0.02
CA GLU A 87 -23.50 -8.90 0.62
C GLU A 87 -24.18 -9.78 -0.42
N LYS A 88 -25.06 -9.18 -1.23
CA LYS A 88 -25.77 -9.89 -2.32
C LYS A 88 -24.81 -10.55 -3.32
N SER A 89 -23.69 -9.88 -3.64
CA SER A 89 -22.68 -10.43 -4.55
C SER A 89 -21.96 -11.63 -3.93
N MET A 90 -21.65 -11.57 -2.64
CA MET A 90 -21.02 -12.67 -1.90
C MET A 90 -21.96 -13.87 -1.74
N GLU A 91 -23.25 -13.65 -1.48
CA GLU A 91 -24.26 -14.71 -1.44
C GLU A 91 -24.37 -15.45 -2.78
N THR A 92 -24.42 -14.69 -3.88
CA THR A 92 -24.50 -15.26 -5.24
C THR A 92 -23.26 -16.10 -5.57
N LEU A 93 -22.08 -15.68 -5.13
CA LEU A 93 -20.84 -16.44 -5.33
C LEU A 93 -20.83 -17.73 -4.51
N LYS A 94 -21.25 -17.69 -3.24
CA LYS A 94 -21.32 -18.89 -2.39
C LYS A 94 -22.28 -19.93 -2.93
N ALA A 95 -23.49 -19.50 -3.33
CA ALA A 95 -24.49 -20.39 -3.90
C ALA A 95 -24.00 -21.13 -5.16
N LYS A 96 -23.07 -20.56 -5.92
CA LYS A 96 -22.47 -21.22 -7.10
C LYS A 96 -21.35 -22.21 -6.77
N ILE A 97 -20.76 -22.12 -5.57
CA ILE A 97 -19.71 -23.02 -5.09
C ILE A 97 -20.33 -24.26 -4.42
N ASP A 98 -21.49 -24.08 -3.77
CA ASP A 98 -22.20 -25.15 -3.05
C ASP A 98 -23.02 -26.09 -3.98
N ILE A 99 -23.05 -25.81 -5.28
CA ILE A 99 -23.69 -26.61 -6.35
C ILE A 99 -22.60 -27.43 -7.06
#